data_AF-A0A0C3BZ76-F1
#
_entry.id   AF-A0A0C3BZ76-F1
#
_cell.length_a   1.000
_cell.length_b   1.000
_cell.length_c   1.000
_cell.angle_alpha   90.00
_cell.angle_beta   90.00
_cell.angle_gamma   90.00
#
_symmetry.space_group_name_H-M   'P 1'
#
loop_
_entity.id
_entity.type
_entity.pdbx_description
1 polymer ?
#
loop_
_entity_poly.entity_id
_entity_poly.type
_entity_poly.pdbx_seq_one_letter_code
_entity_poly.pdbx_strand_id
1 'polypeptide(L)'
;MSTPVHAEQSAVLKQIANKAFQTGNLRRAIELYTEALGVSSTSTPVELRRAILANRAQTYIQYGNIYTALRDINLALSSDYTLPGSPKGLTAKCHFRRAKVLSKFAKYSEARSDLEESVRLYTEGGLETTSEQSDLSIQIDEGLSAPQGSLRRRKDELLRAVDSRGIIVRDNTRSNFPQPPVDSRVLNHNDQGVTFDTLNGQIDHTLADPSSTAIAIPVYIIAPSFKVRQDQGREPYRTNSSEGPISENKTVGSLLENLFSSAAVHLTAYNGSTRDFSKKAIRQGLDLDDPETSTVILHTSRLRFFVIPRSTTLKQIFAGVRWPRDDPIPFEDLRRAPRIRDFEEDGVELVEGWYMEIYVLQNDEREAYIDRLEQGFAPLNL
;
A
#
# COMPACT_ATOMS: atom_id res chain seq x y z
N MET A 1 -14.88 -36.36 19.46
CA MET A 1 -16.20 -35.94 18.95
C MET A 1 -16.46 -34.48 19.35
N SER A 2 -15.82 -33.51 18.68
CA SER A 2 -16.01 -32.06 18.93
C SER A 2 -16.49 -31.32 17.67
N THR A 3 -17.27 -32.00 16.85
CA THR A 3 -17.42 -31.78 15.39
C THR A 3 -18.46 -30.72 14.93
N PRO A 4 -19.58 -30.42 15.64
CA PRO A 4 -20.57 -29.42 15.16
C PRO A 4 -20.26 -27.97 15.56
N VAL A 5 -19.53 -27.79 16.68
CA VAL A 5 -19.43 -26.51 17.38
C VAL A 5 -18.72 -25.43 16.55
N HIS A 6 -17.64 -25.80 15.84
CA HIS A 6 -16.86 -24.84 15.05
C HIS A 6 -17.62 -24.31 13.82
N ALA A 7 -18.39 -25.16 13.14
CA ALA A 7 -19.16 -24.77 11.97
C ALA A 7 -20.33 -23.86 12.37
N GLU A 8 -21.02 -24.19 13.47
CA GLU A 8 -22.11 -23.37 14.02
C GLU A 8 -21.58 -22.01 14.50
N GLN A 9 -20.49 -22.00 15.27
CA GLN A 9 -19.86 -20.77 15.75
C GLN A 9 -19.42 -19.85 14.59
N SER A 10 -18.81 -20.42 13.55
CA SER A 10 -18.44 -19.67 12.34
C SER A 10 -19.67 -19.06 11.65
N ALA A 11 -20.78 -19.81 11.56
CA ALA A 11 -22.02 -19.33 10.98
C ALA A 11 -22.66 -18.19 11.79
N VAL A 12 -22.65 -18.29 13.12
CA VAL A 12 -23.13 -17.23 14.03
C VAL A 12 -22.30 -15.96 13.87
N LEU A 13 -20.96 -16.06 13.90
CA LEU A 13 -20.07 -14.92 13.72
C LEU A 13 -20.29 -14.23 12.36
N LYS A 14 -20.45 -15.02 11.29
CA LYS A 14 -20.82 -14.49 9.96
C LYS A 14 -22.13 -13.70 10.00
N GLN A 15 -23.16 -14.18 10.71
CA GLN A 15 -24.44 -13.46 10.80
C GLN A 15 -24.30 -12.14 11.56
N ILE A 16 -23.52 -12.11 12.66
CA ILE A 16 -23.24 -10.88 13.40
C ILE A 16 -22.44 -9.91 12.51
N ALA A 17 -21.46 -10.41 11.75
CA ALA A 17 -20.69 -9.63 10.80
C ALA A 17 -21.57 -9.01 9.70
N ASN A 18 -22.54 -9.78 9.16
CA ASN A 18 -23.51 -9.27 8.19
C ASN A 18 -24.33 -8.11 8.77
N LYS A 19 -24.76 -8.20 10.04
CA LYS A 19 -25.49 -7.11 10.73
C LYS A 19 -24.60 -5.88 10.89
N ALA A 20 -23.36 -6.05 11.37
CA ALA A 20 -22.41 -4.96 11.50
C ALA A 20 -22.17 -4.25 10.15
N PHE A 21 -22.00 -5.03 9.08
CA PHE A 21 -21.87 -4.52 7.71
C PHE A 21 -23.09 -3.71 7.27
N GLN A 22 -24.31 -4.22 7.48
CA GLN A 22 -25.56 -3.52 7.14
C GLN A 22 -25.73 -2.21 7.90
N THR A 23 -25.22 -2.12 9.14
CA THR A 23 -25.22 -0.89 9.93
C THR A 23 -24.08 0.09 9.60
N GLY A 24 -23.25 -0.23 8.59
CA GLY A 24 -22.10 0.61 8.19
C GLY A 24 -20.88 0.50 9.11
N ASN A 25 -20.89 -0.38 10.13
CA ASN A 25 -19.73 -0.63 10.98
C ASN A 25 -18.75 -1.60 10.30
N LEU A 26 -18.06 -1.10 9.28
CA LEU A 26 -17.17 -1.89 8.42
C LEU A 26 -16.00 -2.49 9.19
N ARG A 27 -15.41 -1.76 10.14
CA ARG A 27 -14.29 -2.26 10.97
C ARG A 27 -14.73 -3.48 11.78
N ARG A 28 -15.84 -3.37 12.50
CA ARG A 28 -16.35 -4.48 13.31
C ARG A 28 -16.76 -5.68 12.43
N ALA A 29 -17.32 -5.42 11.25
CA ALA A 29 -17.63 -6.49 10.30
C ALA A 29 -16.37 -7.24 9.84
N ILE A 30 -15.27 -6.54 9.52
CA ILE A 30 -13.98 -7.16 9.15
C ILE A 30 -13.45 -8.05 10.27
N GLU A 31 -13.47 -7.56 11.51
CA GLU A 31 -13.06 -8.33 12.70
C GLU A 31 -13.89 -9.60 12.82
N LEU A 32 -15.22 -9.50 12.81
CA LEU A 32 -16.12 -10.63 12.97
C LEU A 32 -16.00 -11.66 11.83
N TYR A 33 -15.83 -11.25 10.58
CA TYR A 33 -15.56 -12.18 9.49
C TYR A 33 -14.19 -12.86 9.64
N THR A 34 -13.20 -12.14 10.16
CA THR A 34 -11.87 -12.69 10.44
C THR A 34 -11.92 -13.71 11.56
N GLU A 35 -12.61 -13.40 12.66
CA GLU A 35 -12.91 -14.34 13.75
C GLU A 35 -13.65 -15.58 13.21
N ALA A 36 -14.65 -15.39 12.33
CA ALA A 36 -15.41 -16.48 11.72
C ALA A 36 -14.54 -17.43 10.88
N LEU A 37 -13.53 -16.90 10.17
CA LEU A 37 -12.54 -17.70 9.45
C LEU A 37 -11.54 -18.36 10.41
N GLY A 38 -11.11 -17.67 11.47
CA GLY A 38 -10.17 -18.20 12.45
C GLY A 38 -10.72 -19.38 13.25
N VAL A 39 -12.02 -19.39 13.56
CA VAL A 39 -12.67 -20.55 14.20
C VAL A 39 -13.08 -21.65 13.22
N SER A 40 -12.97 -21.40 11.90
CA SER A 40 -13.29 -22.40 10.89
C SER A 40 -12.22 -23.49 10.86
N SER A 41 -12.65 -24.74 10.70
CA SER A 41 -11.75 -25.89 10.54
C SER A 41 -11.98 -26.59 9.21
N THR A 42 -11.24 -27.66 8.94
CA THR A 42 -11.46 -28.51 7.76
C THR A 42 -12.85 -29.14 7.71
N SER A 43 -13.53 -29.27 8.85
CA SER A 43 -14.92 -29.75 8.91
C SER A 43 -15.96 -28.65 8.64
N THR A 44 -15.56 -27.38 8.62
CA THR A 44 -16.46 -26.28 8.25
C THR A 44 -16.77 -26.36 6.76
N PRO A 45 -18.06 -26.35 6.35
CA PRO A 45 -18.43 -26.43 4.94
C PRO A 45 -17.68 -25.41 4.08
N VAL A 46 -17.10 -25.88 2.97
CA VAL A 46 -16.31 -25.04 2.04
C VAL A 46 -17.11 -23.81 1.61
N GLU A 47 -18.39 -23.98 1.28
CA GLU A 47 -19.27 -22.88 0.87
C GLU A 47 -19.51 -21.85 1.98
N LEU A 48 -19.50 -22.25 3.26
CA LEU A 48 -19.60 -21.30 4.37
C LEU A 48 -18.33 -20.45 4.45
N ARG A 49 -17.15 -21.08 4.39
CA ARG A 49 -15.86 -20.38 4.41
C ARG A 49 -15.72 -19.45 3.19
N ARG A 50 -16.15 -19.92 2.01
CA ARG A 50 -16.19 -19.15 0.76
C ARG A 50 -17.11 -17.92 0.88
N ALA A 51 -18.31 -18.09 1.44
CA ALA A 51 -19.23 -16.98 1.65
C ALA A 51 -18.67 -15.94 2.63
N ILE A 52 -17.95 -16.38 3.67
CA ILE A 52 -17.28 -15.47 4.61
C ILE A 52 -16.17 -14.69 3.89
N LEU A 53 -15.31 -15.35 3.12
CA LEU A 53 -14.27 -14.67 2.31
C LEU A 53 -14.89 -13.64 1.36
N ALA A 54 -15.92 -14.03 0.61
CA ALA A 54 -16.59 -13.14 -0.33
C ALA A 54 -17.17 -11.91 0.38
N ASN A 55 -17.81 -12.08 1.55
CA ASN A 55 -18.38 -10.98 2.32
C ASN A 55 -17.32 -10.09 2.97
N ARG A 56 -16.21 -10.68 3.45
CA ARG A 56 -15.07 -9.93 3.97
C ARG A 56 -14.41 -9.10 2.87
N ALA A 57 -14.24 -9.66 1.66
CA ALA A 57 -13.77 -8.94 0.49
C ALA A 57 -14.68 -7.73 0.18
N GLN A 58 -16.00 -7.92 0.15
CA GLN A 58 -16.95 -6.81 -0.06
C GLN A 58 -16.82 -5.72 1.02
N THR A 59 -16.61 -6.12 2.27
CA THR A 59 -16.41 -5.18 3.38
C THR A 59 -15.10 -4.41 3.21
N TYR A 60 -14.03 -5.08 2.80
CA TYR A 60 -12.75 -4.44 2.50
C TYR A 60 -12.85 -3.47 1.30
N ILE A 61 -13.63 -3.81 0.26
CA ILE A 61 -13.90 -2.89 -0.87
C ILE A 61 -14.54 -1.60 -0.35
N GLN A 62 -15.57 -1.69 0.49
CA GLN A 62 -16.23 -0.52 1.06
C GLN A 62 -15.34 0.24 2.06
N TYR A 63 -14.45 -0.46 2.75
CA TYR A 63 -13.49 0.13 3.67
C TYR A 63 -12.32 0.83 2.95
N GLY A 64 -12.08 0.53 1.67
CA GLY A 64 -10.98 1.09 0.87
C GLY A 64 -9.69 0.25 0.88
N ASN A 65 -9.70 -0.94 1.50
CA ASN A 65 -8.57 -1.87 1.47
C ASN A 65 -8.70 -2.84 0.27
N ILE A 66 -8.44 -2.30 -0.91
CA ILE A 66 -8.64 -3.01 -2.19
C ILE A 66 -7.65 -4.16 -2.40
N TYR A 67 -6.47 -4.12 -1.78
CA TYR A 67 -5.45 -5.15 -1.87
C TYR A 67 -5.90 -6.42 -1.13
N THR A 68 -6.32 -6.29 0.12
CA THR A 68 -6.82 -7.46 0.88
C THR A 68 -8.16 -7.96 0.30
N ALA A 69 -9.00 -7.06 -0.24
CA ALA A 69 -10.19 -7.47 -0.97
C ALA A 69 -9.87 -8.35 -2.19
N LEU A 70 -8.85 -7.99 -2.97
CA LEU A 70 -8.41 -8.78 -4.13
C LEU A 70 -7.93 -10.17 -3.69
N ARG A 71 -7.15 -10.23 -2.60
CA ARG A 71 -6.69 -11.50 -2.03
C ARG A 71 -7.86 -12.40 -1.62
N ASP A 72 -8.79 -11.87 -0.83
CA ASP A 72 -9.94 -12.64 -0.35
C ASP A 72 -10.84 -13.13 -1.49
N ILE A 73 -11.05 -12.30 -2.52
CA ILE A 73 -11.90 -12.68 -3.65
C ILE A 73 -11.22 -13.68 -4.58
N ASN A 74 -9.90 -13.58 -4.77
CA ASN A 74 -9.12 -14.59 -5.48
C ASN A 74 -9.18 -15.93 -4.76
N LEU A 75 -9.05 -15.94 -3.44
CA LEU A 75 -9.16 -17.16 -2.65
C LEU A 75 -10.57 -17.76 -2.76
N ALA A 76 -11.63 -16.94 -2.69
CA ALA A 76 -13.01 -17.39 -2.84
C ALA A 76 -13.33 -17.97 -4.24
N LEU A 77 -12.61 -17.55 -5.28
CA LEU A 77 -12.72 -18.05 -6.67
C LEU A 77 -11.73 -19.17 -7.01
N SER A 78 -10.77 -19.47 -6.13
CA SER A 78 -9.79 -20.55 -6.36
C SER A 78 -10.46 -21.93 -6.40
N SER A 79 -9.75 -22.91 -6.97
CA SER A 79 -10.17 -24.32 -7.01
C SER A 79 -10.38 -24.93 -5.61
N ASP A 80 -9.77 -24.34 -4.58
CA ASP A 80 -9.91 -24.81 -3.20
C ASP A 80 -11.27 -24.44 -2.59
N TYR A 81 -11.94 -23.43 -3.16
CA TYR A 81 -13.21 -22.92 -2.65
C TYR A 81 -14.36 -23.03 -3.66
N THR A 82 -14.11 -22.90 -4.96
CA THR A 82 -15.12 -23.01 -6.01
C THR A 82 -15.07 -24.39 -6.67
N LEU A 83 -16.00 -25.25 -6.29
CA LEU A 83 -16.14 -26.63 -6.76
C LEU A 83 -17.15 -26.72 -7.92
N PRO A 84 -17.17 -27.81 -8.73
CA PRO A 84 -18.11 -27.96 -9.85
C PRO A 84 -19.61 -27.85 -9.50
N GLY A 85 -19.98 -28.09 -8.23
CA GLY A 85 -21.35 -27.96 -7.73
C GLY A 85 -21.61 -26.66 -6.95
N SER A 86 -20.66 -25.73 -6.92
CA SER A 86 -20.79 -24.50 -6.13
C SER A 86 -21.96 -23.62 -6.60
N PRO A 87 -22.67 -22.92 -5.70
CA PRO A 87 -23.81 -22.10 -6.07
C PRO A 87 -23.46 -20.98 -7.05
N LYS A 88 -24.10 -21.00 -8.23
CA LYS A 88 -23.87 -20.01 -9.31
C LYS A 88 -24.03 -18.56 -8.83
N GLY A 89 -25.03 -18.29 -7.98
CA GLY A 89 -25.28 -16.94 -7.46
C GLY A 89 -24.14 -16.39 -6.59
N LEU A 90 -23.46 -17.23 -5.80
CA LEU A 90 -22.29 -16.81 -5.04
C LEU A 90 -21.08 -16.63 -5.97
N THR A 91 -20.89 -17.54 -6.93
CA THR A 91 -19.83 -17.43 -7.95
C THR A 91 -19.96 -16.14 -8.75
N ALA A 92 -21.17 -15.81 -9.23
CA ALA A 92 -21.46 -14.56 -9.93
C ALA A 92 -21.07 -13.33 -9.08
N LYS A 93 -21.49 -13.28 -7.81
CA LYS A 93 -21.12 -12.20 -6.88
C LYS A 93 -19.60 -12.09 -6.70
N CYS A 94 -18.89 -13.22 -6.68
CA CYS A 94 -17.44 -13.20 -6.53
C CYS A 94 -16.75 -12.63 -7.77
N HIS A 95 -17.15 -13.05 -8.97
CA HIS A 95 -16.64 -12.47 -10.21
C HIS A 95 -16.94 -10.98 -10.30
N PHE A 96 -18.16 -10.55 -9.99
CA PHE A 96 -18.50 -9.12 -9.99
C PHE A 96 -17.62 -8.30 -9.03
N ARG A 97 -17.42 -8.79 -7.81
CA ARG A 97 -16.54 -8.14 -6.82
C ARG A 97 -15.10 -8.08 -7.29
N ARG A 98 -14.59 -9.16 -7.91
CA ARG A 98 -13.24 -9.18 -8.47
C ARG A 98 -13.10 -8.22 -9.65
N ALA A 99 -14.08 -8.14 -10.55
CA ALA A 99 -14.12 -7.15 -11.62
C ALA A 99 -14.01 -5.71 -11.07
N LYS A 100 -14.80 -5.37 -10.05
CA LYS A 100 -14.73 -4.05 -9.39
C LYS A 100 -13.34 -3.73 -8.86
N VAL A 101 -12.70 -4.71 -8.22
CA VAL A 101 -11.37 -4.52 -7.64
C VAL A 101 -10.34 -4.41 -8.76
N LEU A 102 -10.34 -5.31 -9.75
CA LEU A 102 -9.42 -5.28 -10.90
C LEU A 102 -9.50 -3.96 -11.68
N SER A 103 -10.68 -3.37 -11.83
CA SER A 103 -10.83 -2.03 -12.43
C SER A 103 -10.07 -0.96 -11.62
N LYS A 104 -10.05 -1.04 -10.29
CA LYS A 104 -9.25 -0.13 -9.44
C LYS A 104 -7.75 -0.35 -9.60
N PHE A 105 -7.32 -1.56 -9.94
CA PHE A 105 -5.95 -1.92 -10.32
C PHE A 105 -5.61 -1.59 -11.78
N ALA A 106 -6.51 -0.93 -12.52
CA ALA A 106 -6.40 -0.68 -13.95
C ALA A 106 -6.16 -1.95 -14.80
N LYS A 107 -6.65 -3.10 -14.32
CA LYS A 107 -6.57 -4.41 -14.97
C LYS A 107 -7.84 -4.69 -15.77
N TYR A 108 -8.13 -3.80 -16.73
CA TYR A 108 -9.44 -3.74 -17.38
C TYR A 108 -9.78 -4.97 -18.21
N SER A 109 -8.80 -5.62 -18.86
CA SER A 109 -9.04 -6.85 -19.63
C SER A 109 -9.49 -8.01 -18.73
N GLU A 110 -8.85 -8.18 -17.58
CA GLU A 110 -9.23 -9.19 -16.59
C GLU A 110 -10.57 -8.83 -15.92
N ALA A 111 -10.78 -7.54 -15.63
CA ALA A 111 -12.05 -7.04 -15.09
C ALA A 111 -13.21 -7.27 -16.06
N ARG A 112 -13.01 -7.11 -17.37
CA ARG A 112 -13.99 -7.38 -18.43
C ARG A 112 -14.41 -8.84 -18.40
N SER A 113 -13.44 -9.76 -18.40
CA SER A 113 -13.70 -11.20 -18.37
C SER A 113 -14.50 -11.62 -17.13
N ASP A 114 -14.15 -11.08 -15.96
CA ASP A 114 -14.91 -11.33 -14.73
C ASP A 114 -16.33 -10.75 -14.77
N LEU A 115 -16.51 -9.56 -15.34
CA LEU A 115 -17.83 -8.96 -15.45
C LEU A 115 -18.74 -9.77 -16.38
N GLU A 116 -18.22 -10.21 -17.52
CA GLU A 116 -18.93 -11.07 -18.47
C GLU A 116 -19.33 -12.41 -17.84
N GLU A 117 -18.41 -13.05 -17.11
CA GLU A 117 -18.67 -14.27 -16.36
C GLU A 117 -19.79 -14.07 -15.31
N SER A 118 -19.72 -12.96 -14.57
CA SER A 118 -20.75 -12.61 -13.60
C SER A 118 -22.12 -12.41 -14.23
N VAL A 119 -22.19 -11.72 -15.38
CA VAL A 119 -23.45 -11.49 -16.10
C VAL A 119 -24.01 -12.82 -16.61
N ARG A 120 -23.18 -13.66 -17.22
CA ARG A 120 -23.59 -14.98 -17.71
C ARG A 120 -24.21 -15.82 -16.61
N LEU A 121 -23.55 -15.92 -15.45
CA LEU A 121 -24.04 -16.70 -14.31
C LEU A 121 -25.34 -16.14 -13.71
N TYR A 122 -25.55 -14.82 -13.74
CA TYR A 122 -26.83 -14.22 -13.33
C TYR A 122 -27.94 -14.54 -14.32
N THR A 123 -27.68 -14.40 -15.63
CA THR A 123 -28.65 -14.72 -16.67
C THR A 123 -29.05 -16.20 -16.63
N GLU A 124 -28.09 -17.11 -16.47
CA GLU A 124 -28.36 -18.55 -16.27
C GLU A 124 -29.19 -18.83 -15.01
N GLY A 125 -29.11 -17.95 -14.01
CA GLY A 125 -29.90 -17.99 -12.78
C GLY A 125 -31.25 -17.27 -12.86
N GLY A 126 -31.63 -16.72 -14.02
CA GLY A 126 -32.86 -15.96 -14.21
C GLY A 126 -32.85 -14.56 -13.59
N LEU A 127 -31.67 -14.00 -13.32
CA LEU A 127 -31.50 -12.65 -12.78
C LEU A 127 -31.06 -11.69 -13.88
N GLU A 128 -31.60 -10.47 -13.84
CA GLU A 128 -31.21 -9.38 -14.74
C GLU A 128 -29.88 -8.75 -14.33
N THR A 129 -29.19 -8.16 -15.30
CA THR A 129 -28.00 -7.34 -15.08
C THR A 129 -28.35 -6.11 -14.25
N THR A 130 -27.60 -5.87 -13.19
CA THR A 130 -27.80 -4.71 -12.31
C THR A 130 -27.27 -3.42 -12.93
N SER A 131 -27.78 -2.26 -12.52
CA SER A 131 -27.24 -0.95 -12.95
C SER A 131 -25.76 -0.81 -12.63
N GLU A 132 -25.31 -1.33 -11.48
CA GLU A 132 -23.92 -1.30 -11.05
C GLU A 132 -22.99 -2.09 -11.99
N GLN A 133 -23.49 -3.19 -12.58
CA GLN A 133 -22.75 -3.95 -13.59
C GLN A 133 -22.63 -3.17 -14.91
N SER A 134 -23.68 -2.46 -15.30
CA SER A 134 -23.66 -1.60 -16.49
C SER A 134 -22.69 -0.43 -16.31
N ASP A 135 -22.73 0.25 -15.16
CA ASP A 135 -21.82 1.36 -14.83
C ASP A 135 -20.36 0.90 -14.84
N LEU A 136 -20.09 -0.28 -14.26
CA LEU A 136 -18.75 -0.87 -14.27
C LEU A 136 -18.30 -1.23 -15.70
N SER A 137 -19.20 -1.73 -16.54
CA SER A 137 -18.90 -2.02 -17.95
C SER A 137 -18.41 -0.77 -18.67
N ILE A 138 -19.09 0.36 -18.49
CA ILE A 138 -18.71 1.65 -19.10
C ILE A 138 -17.30 2.06 -18.64
N GLN A 139 -17.04 2.00 -17.33
CA GLN A 139 -15.72 2.34 -16.78
C GLN A 139 -14.59 1.46 -17.35
N ILE A 140 -14.85 0.16 -17.51
CA ILE A 140 -13.91 -0.78 -18.11
C ILE A 140 -13.68 -0.45 -19.60
N ASP A 141 -14.73 -0.16 -20.35
CA ASP A 141 -14.63 0.18 -21.79
C ASP A 141 -13.83 1.46 -22.01
N GLU A 142 -14.04 2.47 -21.17
CA GLU A 142 -13.25 3.70 -21.21
C GLU A 142 -11.77 3.44 -20.90
N GLY A 143 -11.46 2.53 -19.97
CA GLY A 143 -10.10 2.15 -19.62
C GLY A 143 -9.40 1.38 -20.76
N LEU A 144 -10.13 0.46 -21.39
CA LEU A 144 -9.65 -0.31 -22.56
C LEU A 144 -9.44 0.58 -23.78
N SER A 145 -10.32 1.57 -23.99
CA SER A 145 -10.31 2.46 -25.15
C SER A 145 -9.41 3.69 -24.98
N ALA A 146 -8.73 3.82 -23.84
CA ALA A 146 -7.85 4.96 -23.57
C ALA A 146 -6.73 5.05 -24.63
N PRO A 147 -6.60 6.17 -25.36
CA PRO A 147 -5.60 6.31 -26.42
C PRO A 147 -4.17 6.14 -25.91
N GLN A 148 -3.30 5.58 -26.75
CA GLN A 148 -1.88 5.46 -26.44
C GLN A 148 -1.27 6.83 -26.16
N GLY A 149 -0.46 6.92 -25.11
CA GLY A 149 0.19 8.17 -24.69
C GLY A 149 -0.74 9.17 -23.97
N SER A 150 -2.04 8.89 -23.83
CA SER A 150 -2.94 9.72 -23.03
C SER A 150 -2.56 9.70 -21.54
N LEU A 151 -2.91 10.76 -20.81
CA LEU A 151 -2.65 10.85 -19.36
C LEU A 151 -3.33 9.71 -18.58
N ARG A 152 -4.56 9.33 -18.96
CA ARG A 152 -5.27 8.19 -18.38
C ARG A 152 -4.49 6.89 -18.59
N ARG A 153 -4.07 6.61 -19.83
CA ARG A 153 -3.32 5.40 -20.16
C ARG A 153 -2.00 5.31 -19.39
N ARG A 154 -1.25 6.41 -19.32
CA ARG A 154 0.01 6.49 -18.54
C ARG A 154 -0.22 6.25 -17.06
N LYS A 155 -1.25 6.86 -16.48
CA LYS A 155 -1.65 6.63 -15.08
C LYS A 155 -1.96 5.16 -14.83
N ASP A 156 -2.77 4.55 -15.69
CA ASP A 156 -3.16 3.14 -15.59
C ASP A 156 -1.94 2.20 -15.70
N GLU A 157 -1.00 2.50 -16.60
CA GLU A 157 0.26 1.78 -16.75
C GLU A 157 1.15 1.90 -15.51
N LEU A 158 1.28 3.10 -14.96
CA LEU A 158 2.03 3.34 -13.74
C LEU A 158 1.38 2.66 -12.53
N LEU A 159 0.04 2.67 -12.42
CA LEU A 159 -0.69 1.96 -11.36
C LEU A 159 -0.37 0.46 -11.40
N ARG A 160 -0.41 -0.16 -12.58
CA ARG A 160 -0.02 -1.58 -12.73
C ARG A 160 1.44 -1.81 -12.35
N ALA A 161 2.35 -0.90 -12.72
CA ALA A 161 3.76 -1.00 -12.38
C ALA A 161 4.01 -0.92 -10.87
N VAL A 162 3.40 0.03 -10.15
CA VAL A 162 3.54 0.14 -8.68
C VAL A 162 2.87 -1.03 -7.97
N ASP A 163 1.68 -1.46 -8.43
CA ASP A 163 0.95 -2.58 -7.85
C ASP A 163 1.72 -3.90 -8.03
N SER A 164 2.39 -4.11 -9.17
CA SER A 164 3.23 -5.30 -9.40
C SER A 164 4.40 -5.42 -8.41
N ARG A 165 4.88 -4.28 -7.88
CA ARG A 165 5.96 -4.20 -6.89
C ARG A 165 5.49 -4.40 -5.45
N GLY A 166 4.18 -4.47 -5.22
CA GLY A 166 3.61 -4.48 -3.88
C GLY A 166 3.65 -3.10 -3.18
N ILE A 167 3.79 -2.02 -3.96
CA ILE A 167 3.65 -0.66 -3.44
C ILE A 167 2.16 -0.37 -3.24
N ILE A 168 1.80 0.15 -2.08
CA ILE A 168 0.43 0.45 -1.67
C ILE A 168 0.06 1.88 -2.07
N VAL A 169 -0.92 2.01 -2.96
CA VAL A 169 -1.62 3.27 -3.26
C VAL A 169 -3.05 3.12 -2.75
N ARG A 170 -3.36 3.80 -1.64
CA ARG A 170 -4.69 3.69 -0.99
C ARG A 170 -5.78 4.12 -1.96
N ASP A 171 -6.93 3.45 -1.89
CA ASP A 171 -8.07 3.69 -2.78
C ASP A 171 -8.51 5.16 -2.82
N ASN A 172 -8.55 5.81 -1.66
CA ASN A 172 -8.90 7.24 -1.53
C ASN A 172 -7.83 8.21 -2.05
N THR A 173 -6.61 7.74 -2.33
CA THR A 173 -5.50 8.55 -2.87
C THR A 173 -5.18 8.23 -4.33
N ARG A 174 -5.76 7.16 -4.90
CA ARG A 174 -5.57 6.80 -6.32
C ARG A 174 -6.08 7.87 -7.28
N SER A 175 -6.94 8.78 -6.86
CA SER A 175 -7.34 9.95 -7.66
C SER A 175 -6.18 10.89 -7.93
N ASN A 176 -5.28 11.08 -6.94
CA ASN A 176 -4.14 11.97 -7.03
C ASN A 176 -3.00 11.35 -7.85
N PHE A 177 -2.80 10.03 -7.70
CA PHE A 177 -1.77 9.30 -8.42
C PHE A 177 -1.79 9.60 -9.94
N PRO A 178 -0.61 9.84 -10.58
CA PRO A 178 0.74 9.79 -9.99
C PRO A 178 1.24 11.12 -9.41
N GLN A 179 0.43 12.18 -9.45
CA GLN A 179 0.83 13.55 -9.17
C GLN A 179 0.42 14.00 -7.75
N PRO A 180 1.04 15.07 -7.21
CA PRO A 180 0.54 15.70 -6.00
C PRO A 180 -0.90 16.21 -6.17
N PRO A 181 -1.70 16.25 -5.09
CA PRO A 181 -2.97 16.96 -5.08
C PRO A 181 -2.76 18.44 -5.47
N VAL A 182 -3.71 19.00 -6.23
CA VAL A 182 -3.66 20.39 -6.73
C VAL A 182 -3.48 21.41 -5.59
N ASP A 183 -4.05 21.14 -4.42
CA ASP A 183 -3.99 22.02 -3.24
C ASP A 183 -2.82 21.70 -2.28
N SER A 184 -1.88 20.83 -2.66
CA SER A 184 -0.79 20.48 -1.75
C SER A 184 0.10 21.70 -1.51
N ARG A 185 0.21 22.13 -0.25
CA ARG A 185 1.06 23.26 0.18
C ARG A 185 2.56 22.92 0.11
N VAL A 186 2.91 21.76 -0.44
CA VAL A 186 4.25 21.18 -0.49
C VAL A 186 4.90 21.41 -1.86
N LEU A 187 4.18 21.98 -2.83
CA LEU A 187 4.66 22.16 -4.20
C LEU A 187 5.91 23.04 -4.29
N ASN A 188 7.06 22.40 -4.46
CA ASN A 188 8.22 23.00 -5.11
C ASN A 188 8.04 22.89 -6.64
N HIS A 189 8.65 23.80 -7.39
CA HIS A 189 8.59 23.82 -8.87
C HIS A 189 9.13 22.54 -9.55
N ASN A 190 9.73 21.62 -8.79
CA ASN A 190 10.32 20.35 -9.25
C ASN A 190 9.54 19.09 -8.82
N ASP A 191 8.34 19.22 -8.23
CA ASP A 191 7.54 18.07 -7.79
C ASP A 191 6.88 17.34 -8.97
N GLN A 192 7.70 16.63 -9.72
CA GLN A 192 7.24 15.63 -10.68
C GLN A 192 6.77 14.40 -9.89
N GLY A 193 5.54 13.98 -10.12
CA GLY A 193 4.99 12.75 -9.54
C GLY A 193 5.72 11.47 -9.96
N VAL A 194 5.13 10.32 -9.62
CA VAL A 194 5.65 9.00 -10.02
C VAL A 194 5.71 8.90 -11.56
N THR A 195 6.81 8.37 -12.08
CA THR A 195 7.03 8.21 -13.53
C THR A 195 7.78 6.90 -13.84
N PHE A 196 7.82 6.51 -15.11
CA PHE A 196 8.76 5.49 -15.56
C PHE A 196 10.16 6.09 -15.64
N ASP A 197 11.16 5.31 -15.21
CA ASP A 197 12.58 5.65 -15.25
C ASP A 197 13.16 5.33 -16.64
N THR A 198 12.61 6.01 -17.65
CA THR A 198 13.00 5.90 -19.06
C THR A 198 13.20 7.29 -19.64
N LEU A 199 13.95 7.39 -20.73
CA LEU A 199 14.29 8.70 -21.35
C LEU A 199 13.06 9.54 -21.72
N ASN A 200 11.92 8.90 -22.01
CA ASN A 200 10.66 9.56 -22.38
C ASN A 200 9.57 9.45 -21.29
N GLY A 201 9.90 8.91 -20.11
CA GLY A 201 8.96 8.66 -19.02
C GLY A 201 7.80 7.74 -19.40
N GLN A 202 7.98 6.89 -20.43
CA GLN A 202 6.97 5.92 -20.88
C GLN A 202 7.35 4.50 -20.46
N ILE A 203 6.34 3.65 -20.42
CA ILE A 203 6.50 2.21 -20.24
C ILE A 203 7.29 1.60 -21.42
N ASP A 204 8.13 0.61 -21.14
CA ASP A 204 8.85 -0.14 -22.16
C ASP A 204 8.03 -1.36 -22.60
N HIS A 205 7.37 -1.23 -23.75
CA HIS A 205 6.59 -2.31 -24.36
C HIS A 205 7.43 -3.42 -24.98
N THR A 206 8.77 -3.30 -25.02
CA THR A 206 9.65 -4.36 -25.53
C THR A 206 9.94 -5.44 -24.49
N LEU A 207 9.65 -5.16 -23.21
CA LEU A 207 9.78 -6.12 -22.12
C LEU A 207 8.70 -7.20 -22.17
N ALA A 208 9.03 -8.41 -21.70
CA ALA A 208 8.07 -9.51 -21.57
C ALA A 208 6.91 -9.16 -20.63
N ASP A 209 7.19 -8.45 -19.54
CA ASP A 209 6.19 -7.78 -18.71
C ASP A 209 6.49 -6.26 -18.72
N PRO A 210 5.72 -5.45 -19.47
CA PRO A 210 5.89 -4.00 -19.47
C PRO A 210 5.76 -3.37 -18.07
N SER A 211 5.02 -3.98 -17.14
CA SER A 211 4.87 -3.48 -15.76
C SER A 211 6.18 -3.55 -14.97
N SER A 212 7.15 -4.35 -15.45
CA SER A 212 8.50 -4.43 -14.90
C SER A 212 9.43 -3.28 -15.32
N THR A 213 8.99 -2.41 -16.25
CA THR A 213 9.72 -1.17 -16.60
C THR A 213 10.08 -0.42 -15.34
N ALA A 214 11.33 0.01 -15.20
CA ALA A 214 11.80 0.72 -14.02
C ALA A 214 10.96 1.98 -13.75
N ILE A 215 10.73 2.30 -12.49
CA ILE A 215 9.98 3.49 -12.06
C ILE A 215 10.87 4.43 -11.26
N ALA A 216 10.51 5.70 -11.27
CA ALA A 216 11.08 6.72 -10.40
C ALA A 216 9.98 7.31 -9.52
N ILE A 217 10.27 7.46 -8.22
CA ILE A 217 9.30 7.90 -7.21
C ILE A 217 9.87 9.08 -6.43
N PRO A 218 9.10 10.13 -6.15
CA PRO A 218 9.48 11.16 -5.19
C PRO A 218 9.74 10.57 -3.80
N VAL A 219 10.94 10.81 -3.26
CA VAL A 219 11.33 10.35 -1.93
C VAL A 219 11.56 11.55 -1.03
N TYR A 220 10.85 11.58 0.09
CA TYR A 220 11.05 12.53 1.17
C TYR A 220 11.90 11.90 2.27
N ILE A 221 12.95 12.61 2.66
CA ILE A 221 13.87 12.22 3.72
C ILE A 221 13.53 13.06 4.95
N ILE A 222 13.25 12.37 6.05
CA ILE A 222 12.77 12.96 7.30
C ILE A 222 13.76 12.64 8.41
N ALA A 223 14.28 13.68 9.06
CA ALA A 223 15.11 13.57 10.26
C ALA A 223 14.41 14.29 11.42
N PRO A 224 13.65 13.57 12.27
CA PRO A 224 12.80 14.14 13.31
C PRO A 224 13.51 15.08 14.29
N SER A 225 14.73 14.73 14.67
CA SER A 225 15.50 15.48 15.66
C SER A 225 16.51 16.46 15.06
N PHE A 226 16.72 16.42 13.73
CA PHE A 226 17.69 17.29 13.08
C PHE A 226 17.20 18.73 12.99
N LYS A 227 18.01 19.67 13.48
CA LYS A 227 17.65 21.09 13.54
C LYS A 227 18.61 21.93 12.70
N VAL A 228 18.06 22.61 11.70
CA VAL A 228 18.79 23.54 10.81
C VAL A 228 18.31 24.98 10.93
N ARG A 229 17.24 25.23 11.70
CA ARG A 229 16.76 26.57 12.07
C ARG A 229 16.52 26.66 13.58
N GLN A 230 16.78 27.82 14.16
CA GLN A 230 16.58 28.05 15.60
C GLN A 230 15.10 28.03 15.99
N ASP A 231 14.23 28.48 15.09
CA ASP A 231 12.78 28.57 15.25
C ASP A 231 12.04 27.29 14.81
N GLN A 232 12.77 26.24 14.38
CA GLN A 232 12.17 25.00 13.88
C GLN A 232 11.29 24.28 14.94
N GLY A 233 11.52 24.55 16.23
CA GLY A 233 10.71 24.00 17.32
C GLY A 233 10.66 22.46 17.26
N ARG A 234 9.44 21.90 17.28
CA ARG A 234 9.20 20.45 17.21
C ARG A 234 9.11 19.89 15.80
N GLU A 235 9.16 20.73 14.77
CA GLU A 235 9.03 20.27 13.39
C GLU A 235 10.25 19.41 12.99
N PRO A 236 10.04 18.27 12.31
CA PRO A 236 11.14 17.47 11.79
C PRO A 236 11.86 18.23 10.67
N TYR A 237 13.14 17.95 10.47
CA TYR A 237 13.76 18.32 9.19
C TYR A 237 13.17 17.40 8.11
N ARG A 238 12.75 18.01 7.00
CA ARG A 238 12.17 17.30 5.86
C ARG A 238 12.76 17.89 4.59
N THR A 239 13.22 17.02 3.70
CA THR A 239 13.75 17.41 2.39
C THR A 239 13.40 16.36 1.34
N ASN A 240 13.54 16.71 0.07
CA ASN A 240 13.39 15.80 -1.06
C ASN A 240 14.54 16.01 -2.04
N SER A 241 14.63 15.12 -3.03
CA SER A 241 15.62 15.26 -4.10
C SER A 241 15.38 16.52 -4.93
N SER A 242 16.41 17.34 -5.10
CA SER A 242 16.38 18.48 -6.03
C SER A 242 16.31 18.05 -7.50
N GLU A 243 16.73 16.82 -7.80
CA GLU A 243 16.80 16.24 -9.16
C GLU A 243 15.46 15.65 -9.64
N GLY A 244 14.41 15.70 -8.80
CA GLY A 244 13.12 15.10 -9.10
C GLY A 244 12.99 13.65 -8.60
N PRO A 245 12.10 12.83 -9.19
CA PRO A 245 11.79 11.49 -8.72
C PRO A 245 13.01 10.57 -8.81
N ILE A 246 13.14 9.69 -7.83
CA ILE A 246 14.29 8.82 -7.65
C ILE A 246 14.03 7.47 -8.29
N SER A 247 14.90 7.06 -9.22
CA SER A 247 14.91 5.72 -9.79
C SER A 247 14.90 4.65 -8.71
N GLU A 248 14.08 3.63 -8.89
CA GLU A 248 14.01 2.51 -7.95
C GLU A 248 15.32 1.70 -7.83
N ASN A 249 16.23 1.89 -8.79
CA ASN A 249 17.54 1.24 -8.79
C ASN A 249 18.59 2.01 -7.97
N LYS A 250 18.30 3.24 -7.52
CA LYS A 250 19.19 3.97 -6.61
C LYS A 250 19.18 3.34 -5.22
N THR A 251 20.33 3.34 -4.57
CA THR A 251 20.50 2.90 -3.18
C THR A 251 20.09 4.01 -2.22
N VAL A 252 19.61 3.65 -1.03
CA VAL A 252 19.30 4.66 0.00
C VAL A 252 20.53 5.49 0.35
N GLY A 253 21.71 4.87 0.42
CA GLY A 253 22.97 5.53 0.71
C GLY A 253 23.28 6.66 -0.27
N SER A 254 23.04 6.44 -1.57
CA SER A 254 23.23 7.48 -2.59
C SER A 254 22.28 8.67 -2.43
N LEU A 255 21.13 8.49 -1.76
CA LEU A 255 20.19 9.58 -1.48
C LEU A 255 20.61 10.39 -0.24
N LEU A 256 21.36 9.77 0.66
CA LEU A 256 21.79 10.36 1.93
C LEU A 256 23.21 10.93 1.85
N GLU A 257 23.92 10.75 0.74
CA GLU A 257 25.32 11.14 0.60
C GLU A 257 25.52 12.65 0.84
N ASN A 258 26.15 12.98 1.97
CA ASN A 258 26.41 14.35 2.44
C ASN A 258 25.16 15.22 2.57
N LEU A 259 23.98 14.62 2.69
CA LEU A 259 22.71 15.35 2.67
C LEU A 259 22.59 16.28 3.88
N PHE A 260 22.82 15.75 5.08
CA PHE A 260 22.54 16.46 6.31
C PHE A 260 23.65 17.47 6.63
N SER A 261 24.91 17.13 6.42
CA SER A 261 26.02 18.06 6.58
C SER A 261 25.90 19.24 5.63
N SER A 262 25.54 19.00 4.37
CA SER A 262 25.34 20.07 3.38
C SER A 262 24.17 20.96 3.78
N ALA A 263 23.04 20.37 4.18
CA ALA A 263 21.89 21.12 4.69
C ALA A 263 22.25 21.98 5.91
N ALA A 264 22.99 21.43 6.88
CA ALA A 264 23.43 22.18 8.04
C ALA A 264 24.32 23.37 7.67
N VAL A 265 25.28 23.19 6.76
CA VAL A 265 26.16 24.28 6.30
C VAL A 265 25.37 25.37 5.60
N HIS A 266 24.55 25.00 4.60
CA HIS A 266 23.85 25.98 3.77
C HIS A 266 22.73 26.70 4.53
N LEU A 267 21.88 25.97 5.24
CA LEU A 267 20.68 26.55 5.86
C LEU A 267 21.02 27.36 7.11
N THR A 268 22.01 26.96 7.91
CA THR A 268 22.38 27.75 9.08
C THR A 268 23.07 29.06 8.71
N ALA A 269 23.83 29.08 7.60
CA ALA A 269 24.41 30.28 7.04
C ALA A 269 23.33 31.22 6.48
N TYR A 270 22.37 30.68 5.73
CA TYR A 270 21.28 31.46 5.16
C TYR A 270 20.36 32.09 6.22
N ASN A 271 20.07 31.35 7.29
CA ASN A 271 19.14 31.79 8.34
C ASN A 271 19.76 32.73 9.40
N GLY A 272 21.00 33.18 9.22
CA GLY A 272 21.66 34.08 10.19
C GLY A 272 21.81 33.46 11.58
N SER A 273 21.98 32.13 11.65
CA SER A 273 22.05 31.42 12.93
C SER A 273 23.29 31.81 13.75
N THR A 274 23.21 31.65 15.07
CA THR A 274 24.37 31.84 15.94
C THR A 274 25.46 30.82 15.64
N ARG A 275 26.73 31.20 15.82
CA ARG A 275 27.88 30.31 15.60
C ARG A 275 27.78 28.99 16.36
N ASP A 276 27.29 29.04 17.59
CA ASP A 276 27.13 27.84 18.42
C ASP A 276 26.01 26.92 17.92
N PHE A 277 24.91 27.49 17.42
CA PHE A 277 23.86 26.72 16.78
C PHE A 277 24.37 26.06 15.50
N SER A 278 25.03 26.81 14.61
CA SER A 278 25.60 26.27 13.37
C SER A 278 26.57 25.12 13.64
N LYS A 279 27.45 25.25 14.64
CA LYS A 279 28.37 24.16 15.02
C LYS A 279 27.62 22.90 15.47
N LYS A 280 26.56 23.03 16.26
CA LYS A 280 25.75 21.89 16.72
C LYS A 280 25.02 21.23 15.54
N ALA A 281 24.39 22.02 14.68
CA ALA A 281 23.70 21.53 13.50
C ALA A 281 24.65 20.80 12.54
N ILE A 282 25.85 21.34 12.29
CA ILE A 282 26.85 20.69 11.43
C ILE A 282 27.29 19.36 12.03
N ARG A 283 27.56 19.30 13.34
CA ARG A 283 27.93 18.05 14.01
C ARG A 283 26.81 17.01 13.90
N GLN A 284 25.58 17.42 14.20
CA GLN A 284 24.42 16.53 14.08
C GLN A 284 24.22 16.04 12.63
N GLY A 285 24.48 16.92 11.65
CA GLY A 285 24.43 16.55 10.23
C GLY A 285 25.47 15.50 9.86
N LEU A 286 26.71 15.65 10.32
CA LEU A 286 27.77 14.64 10.14
C LEU A 286 27.38 13.31 10.79
N ASP A 287 26.84 13.34 12.01
CA ASP A 287 26.38 12.12 12.71
C ASP A 287 25.22 11.43 11.97
N LEU A 288 24.38 12.17 11.24
CA LEU A 288 23.30 11.61 10.41
C LEU A 288 23.76 11.14 9.04
N ASP A 289 24.86 11.69 8.51
CA ASP A 289 25.46 11.22 7.26
C ASP A 289 26.31 9.96 7.48
N ASP A 290 26.84 9.73 8.69
CA ASP A 290 27.63 8.55 9.04
C ASP A 290 26.74 7.32 9.36
N PRO A 291 26.88 6.19 8.65
CA PRO A 291 26.13 4.97 8.92
C PRO A 291 26.41 4.33 10.29
N GLU A 292 27.54 4.61 10.94
CA GLU A 292 27.88 4.06 12.26
C GLU A 292 27.10 4.74 13.39
N THR A 293 26.65 5.98 13.16
CA THR A 293 25.96 6.81 14.16
C THR A 293 24.49 7.03 13.83
N SER A 294 24.01 6.56 12.68
CA SER A 294 22.62 6.73 12.25
C SER A 294 21.98 5.47 11.68
N THR A 295 20.66 5.38 11.87
CA THR A 295 19.83 4.30 11.35
C THR A 295 18.81 4.86 10.37
N VAL A 296 18.66 4.19 9.23
CA VAL A 296 17.58 4.46 8.28
C VAL A 296 16.38 3.58 8.63
N ILE A 297 15.22 4.19 8.77
CA ILE A 297 13.95 3.51 9.06
C ILE A 297 12.95 3.76 7.93
N LEU A 298 12.24 2.70 7.57
CA LEU A 298 11.06 2.77 6.70
C LEU A 298 9.83 2.27 7.45
N HIS A 299 8.69 2.96 7.26
CA HIS A 299 7.40 2.45 7.68
C HIS A 299 6.60 1.80 6.54
N THR A 300 5.79 0.79 6.87
CA THR A 300 4.83 0.22 5.91
C THR A 300 3.43 0.81 6.06
N SER A 301 2.53 0.49 5.12
CA SER A 301 1.12 0.86 5.17
C SER A 301 0.40 0.40 6.46
N ARG A 302 0.90 -0.67 7.09
CA ARG A 302 0.42 -1.20 8.38
C ARG A 302 1.37 -0.92 9.55
N LEU A 303 2.18 0.13 9.41
CA LEU A 303 2.99 0.71 10.48
C LEU A 303 4.01 -0.29 11.08
N ARG A 304 4.59 -1.14 10.23
CA ARG A 304 5.82 -1.87 10.61
C ARG A 304 7.02 -0.96 10.39
N PHE A 305 8.07 -1.12 11.19
CA PHE A 305 9.27 -0.29 11.12
C PHE A 305 10.46 -1.17 10.77
N PHE A 306 11.03 -0.94 9.61
CA PHE A 306 12.18 -1.71 9.13
C PHE A 306 13.45 -0.88 9.16
N VAL A 307 14.53 -1.46 9.68
CA VAL A 307 15.88 -0.92 9.48
C VAL A 307 16.34 -1.24 8.07
N ILE A 308 16.65 -0.20 7.30
CA ILE A 308 17.04 -0.35 5.90
C ILE A 308 18.54 -0.09 5.75
N PRO A 309 19.34 -1.08 5.32
CA PRO A 309 20.75 -0.85 5.01
C PRO A 309 20.91 0.21 3.92
N ARG A 310 21.91 1.09 4.06
CA ARG A 310 22.18 2.13 3.05
C ARG A 310 22.53 1.56 1.68
N SER A 311 23.06 0.34 1.60
CA SER A 311 23.35 -0.34 0.33
C SER A 311 22.10 -0.85 -0.40
N THR A 312 20.93 -0.84 0.23
CA THR A 312 19.70 -1.38 -0.33
C THR A 312 19.10 -0.43 -1.37
N THR A 313 18.72 -0.96 -2.54
CA THR A 313 17.98 -0.19 -3.55
C THR A 313 16.49 -0.07 -3.20
N LEU A 314 15.80 0.96 -3.69
CA LEU A 314 14.36 1.07 -3.45
C LEU A 314 13.58 -0.16 -3.98
N LYS A 315 14.02 -0.71 -5.12
CA LYS A 315 13.47 -1.96 -5.67
C LYS A 315 13.59 -3.13 -4.68
N GLN A 316 14.73 -3.28 -4.02
CA GLN A 316 14.94 -4.30 -2.98
C GLN A 316 14.08 -4.02 -1.75
N ILE A 317 13.86 -2.75 -1.39
CA ILE A 317 12.94 -2.39 -0.31
C ILE A 317 11.53 -2.85 -0.65
N PHE A 318 11.00 -2.52 -1.82
CA PHE A 318 9.63 -2.86 -2.23
C PHE A 318 9.39 -4.37 -2.15
N ALA A 319 10.31 -5.17 -2.70
CA ALA A 319 10.25 -6.62 -2.61
C ALA A 319 10.40 -7.11 -1.16
N GLY A 320 11.30 -6.49 -0.39
CA GLY A 320 11.68 -6.92 0.94
C GLY A 320 10.70 -6.57 2.05
N VAL A 321 9.80 -5.60 1.88
CA VAL A 321 8.75 -5.28 2.87
C VAL A 321 7.35 -5.73 2.48
N ARG A 322 7.19 -6.30 1.27
CA ARG A 322 5.91 -6.83 0.80
C ARG A 322 5.41 -7.96 1.71
N TRP A 323 4.11 -7.98 1.93
CA TRP A 323 3.41 -8.98 2.71
C TRP A 323 2.03 -9.26 2.10
N PRO A 324 1.51 -10.51 2.13
CA PRO A 324 2.10 -11.73 2.69
C PRO A 324 3.32 -12.21 1.92
N ARG A 325 4.15 -13.02 2.59
CA ARG A 325 5.40 -13.57 2.06
C ARG A 325 5.68 -14.94 2.64
N ASP A 326 6.34 -15.77 1.85
CA ASP A 326 6.82 -17.09 2.28
C ASP A 326 8.30 -17.04 2.71
N ASP A 327 9.07 -16.11 2.14
CA ASP A 327 10.49 -15.95 2.45
C ASP A 327 10.73 -15.25 3.81
N PRO A 328 11.88 -15.47 4.46
CA PRO A 328 12.28 -14.72 5.65
C PRO A 328 12.33 -13.22 5.41
N ILE A 329 12.01 -12.42 6.44
CA ILE A 329 12.10 -10.96 6.39
C ILE A 329 13.59 -10.57 6.20
N PRO A 330 13.95 -9.80 5.16
CA PRO A 330 15.35 -9.48 4.85
C PRO A 330 15.89 -8.28 5.64
N PHE A 331 15.02 -7.62 6.41
CA PHE A 331 15.31 -6.43 7.20
C PHE A 331 14.97 -6.67 8.67
N GLU A 332 15.66 -5.98 9.57
CA GLU A 332 15.30 -5.97 10.99
C GLU A 332 13.94 -5.28 11.15
N ASP A 333 12.95 -6.01 11.68
CA ASP A 333 11.66 -5.46 12.08
C ASP A 333 11.72 -5.00 13.53
N LEU A 334 11.53 -3.71 13.75
CA LEU A 334 11.56 -3.09 15.08
C LEU A 334 10.23 -3.22 15.83
N ARG A 335 9.19 -3.77 15.20
CA ARG A 335 7.89 -3.99 15.85
C ARG A 335 8.00 -5.05 16.93
N ARG A 336 7.61 -4.71 18.16
CA ARG A 336 7.72 -5.63 19.32
C ARG A 336 6.55 -6.61 19.44
N ALA A 337 5.37 -6.23 18.94
CA ALA A 337 4.16 -7.04 19.02
C ALA A 337 3.89 -7.80 17.70
N PRO A 338 3.44 -9.08 17.77
CA PRO A 338 3.09 -9.84 16.58
C PRO A 338 1.93 -9.19 15.80
N ARG A 339 1.86 -9.51 14.51
CA ARG A 339 0.80 -9.03 13.62
C ARG A 339 -0.50 -9.78 13.92
N ILE A 340 -1.57 -9.03 14.22
CA ILE A 340 -2.90 -9.62 14.54
C ILE A 340 -3.57 -10.20 13.29
N ARG A 341 -3.35 -9.58 12.11
CA ARG A 341 -3.91 -10.00 10.82
C ARG A 341 -2.80 -10.15 9.78
N ASP A 342 -2.01 -11.20 9.94
CA ASP A 342 -0.89 -11.54 9.06
C ASP A 342 -1.33 -11.83 7.62
N PHE A 343 -2.57 -12.22 7.40
CA PHE A 343 -3.08 -12.44 6.04
C PHE A 343 -3.34 -11.15 5.25
N GLU A 344 -3.36 -9.97 5.89
CA GLU A 344 -3.61 -8.70 5.20
C GLU A 344 -2.41 -8.28 4.36
N GLU A 345 -2.67 -7.64 3.23
CA GLU A 345 -1.62 -7.06 2.39
C GLU A 345 -0.91 -5.90 3.11
N ASP A 346 0.41 -5.81 2.96
CA ASP A 346 1.23 -4.72 3.47
C ASP A 346 2.46 -4.50 2.57
N GLY A 347 3.03 -3.30 2.63
CA GLY A 347 4.16 -2.88 1.80
C GLY A 347 4.47 -1.40 1.99
N VAL A 348 5.36 -0.88 1.15
CA VAL A 348 5.62 0.57 1.11
C VAL A 348 4.37 1.29 0.65
N GLU A 349 3.89 2.26 1.42
CA GLU A 349 2.78 3.11 1.01
C GLU A 349 3.28 4.38 0.32
N LEU A 350 2.62 4.78 -0.77
CA LEU A 350 2.77 6.13 -1.29
C LEU A 350 1.85 7.07 -0.51
N VAL A 351 2.46 7.97 0.26
CA VAL A 351 1.76 9.02 1.00
C VAL A 351 1.06 9.93 0.01
N GLU A 352 -0.22 10.21 0.30
CA GLU A 352 -1.16 10.92 -0.60
C GLU A 352 -1.26 10.33 -2.02
N GLY A 353 -0.77 9.11 -2.21
CA GLY A 353 -0.75 8.40 -3.47
C GLY A 353 0.35 8.85 -4.45
N TRP A 354 1.42 9.53 -4.02
CA TRP A 354 2.45 9.99 -4.97
C TRP A 354 3.90 10.02 -4.50
N TYR A 355 4.19 9.93 -3.19
CA TYR A 355 5.57 9.95 -2.69
C TYR A 355 5.82 8.94 -1.57
N MET A 356 7.09 8.60 -1.36
CA MET A 356 7.57 7.72 -0.30
C MET A 356 8.29 8.54 0.78
N GLU A 357 8.21 8.10 2.04
CA GLU A 357 8.98 8.69 3.14
C GLU A 357 10.06 7.72 3.65
N ILE A 358 11.25 8.24 3.90
CA ILE A 358 12.36 7.54 4.55
C ILE A 358 12.80 8.37 5.76
N TYR A 359 12.99 7.69 6.89
CA TYR A 359 13.38 8.32 8.14
C TYR A 359 14.85 8.05 8.43
N VAL A 360 15.58 9.06 8.90
CA VAL A 360 16.97 8.91 9.36
C VAL A 360 17.07 9.42 10.79
N LEU A 361 17.53 8.55 11.68
CA LEU A 361 17.63 8.80 13.11
C LEU A 361 19.06 8.65 13.58
N GLN A 362 19.43 9.38 14.62
CA GLN A 362 20.62 9.03 15.39
C GLN A 362 20.36 7.73 16.17
N ASN A 363 21.38 6.90 16.33
CA ASN A 363 21.22 5.57 16.93
C ASN A 363 20.71 5.61 18.37
N ASP A 364 21.07 6.65 19.14
CA ASP A 364 20.63 6.86 20.52
C ASP A 364 19.17 7.34 20.64
N GLU A 365 18.57 7.86 19.57
CA GLU A 365 17.18 8.32 19.52
C GLU A 365 16.20 7.25 19.03
N ARG A 366 16.73 6.15 18.48
CA ARG A 366 15.97 5.11 17.79
C ARG A 366 14.85 4.55 18.65
N GLU A 367 15.16 4.07 19.86
CA GLU A 367 14.17 3.44 20.74
C GLU A 367 13.06 4.42 21.16
N ALA A 368 13.41 5.64 21.54
CA ALA A 368 12.45 6.67 21.92
C ALA A 368 11.55 7.10 20.74
N TYR A 369 12.03 6.99 19.51
CA TYR A 369 11.21 7.22 18.32
C TYR A 369 10.22 6.07 18.10
N ILE A 370 10.67 4.81 18.20
CA ILE A 370 9.79 3.63 18.06
C ILE A 370 8.70 3.63 19.14
N ASP A 371 9.04 3.90 20.40
CA ASP A 371 8.07 3.97 21.49
C ASP A 371 6.98 5.02 21.21
N ARG A 372 7.35 6.20 20.69
CA ARG A 372 6.38 7.25 20.33
C ARG A 372 5.45 6.82 19.21
N LEU A 373 5.97 6.12 18.21
CA LEU A 373 5.16 5.62 17.10
C LEU A 373 4.20 4.54 17.61
N GLU A 374 4.69 3.54 18.34
CA GLU A 374 3.82 2.48 18.89
C GLU A 374 2.72 3.05 19.82
N GLN A 375 3.02 4.06 20.63
CA GLN A 375 2.01 4.75 21.48
C GLN A 375 1.00 5.56 20.67
N GLY A 376 1.48 6.33 19.68
CA GLY A 376 0.61 7.14 18.82
C GLY A 376 -0.34 6.30 17.96
N PHE A 377 0.07 5.07 17.63
CA PHE A 377 -0.68 4.14 16.80
C PHE A 377 -1.39 3.01 17.57
N ALA A 378 -1.23 2.92 18.90
CA ALA A 378 -1.96 1.97 19.74
C ALA A 378 -3.50 2.00 19.60
N PRO A 379 -4.19 3.15 19.37
CA PRO A 379 -5.63 3.14 19.08
C PRO A 379 -5.97 2.73 17.64
N LEU A 380 -4.97 2.63 16.77
CA LEU A 380 -5.06 2.14 15.39
C LEU A 380 -4.54 0.71 15.26
N ASN A 381 -4.62 -0.10 16.32
CA ASN A 381 -4.46 -1.55 16.23
C ASN A 381 -5.49 -2.11 15.23
N LEU A 382 -5.08 -2.04 13.96
CA LEU A 382 -5.71 -2.55 12.77
C LEU A 382 -5.35 -4.03 12.71
#